data_AF-A0A366XN89-F1
#
_entry.id   AF-A0A366XN89-F1
#
_cell.length_a   1.000
_cell.length_b   1.000
_cell.length_c   1.000
_cell.angle_alpha   90.00
_cell.angle_beta   90.00
_cell.angle_gamma   90.00
#
_symmetry.space_group_name_H-M   'P 1'
#
loop_
_entity.id
_entity.type
_entity.pdbx_description
1 polymer ?
#
loop_
_entity_poly.entity_id
_entity_poly.type
_entity_poly.pdbx_seq_one_letter_code
_entity_poly.pdbx_strand_id
1 'polypeptide(L)' 'MDISYVTKSGKNADAIQKPHKHENGKYVVSKTRFEKDYLYVESYEKIEQYLNKGYKLRVSCTMPKTAPSLVSPKSLTITK' A
#
# COMPACT_ATOMS: atom_id res chain seq x y z
N MET A 1 9.07 -1.40 -12.08
CA MET A 1 8.68 -0.78 -10.80
C MET A 1 7.91 -1.75 -9.93
N ASP A 2 8.44 -2.02 -8.75
CA ASP A 2 7.83 -2.85 -7.72
C ASP A 2 7.74 -2.06 -6.41
N ILE A 3 6.64 -2.23 -5.69
CA ILE A 3 6.43 -1.63 -4.37
C ILE A 3 6.11 -2.75 -3.41
N SER A 4 6.85 -2.82 -2.32
CA SER A 4 6.63 -3.81 -1.28
C SER A 4 6.77 -3.20 0.10
N TYR A 5 6.17 -3.87 1.07
CA TYR A 5 6.28 -3.54 2.48
C TYR A 5 6.56 -4.80 3.26
N VAL A 6 7.66 -4.83 4.01
CA VAL A 6 7.94 -5.93 4.94
C VAL A 6 7.30 -5.59 6.28
N THR A 7 6.45 -6.49 6.74
CA THR A 7 5.80 -6.35 8.05
C THR A 7 6.86 -6.45 9.14
N LYS A 8 7.07 -5.35 9.89
CA LYS A 8 8.18 -5.27 10.86
C LYS A 8 7.93 -6.04 12.15
N SER A 9 6.67 -6.30 12.51
CA SER A 9 6.32 -6.92 13.79
C SER A 9 4.91 -7.51 13.79
N GLY A 10 4.65 -8.39 14.75
CA GLY A 10 3.35 -9.06 14.95
C GLY A 10 3.29 -10.48 14.39
N LYS A 11 2.08 -11.05 14.32
CA LYS A 11 1.84 -12.44 13.90
C LYS A 11 2.30 -12.75 12.47
N ASN A 12 2.42 -11.72 11.63
CA ASN A 12 2.86 -11.82 10.24
C ASN A 12 4.19 -11.07 10.02
N ALA A 13 5.08 -11.03 11.02
CA ALA A 13 6.42 -10.47 10.86
C ALA A 13 7.11 -11.11 9.63
N ASP A 14 7.90 -10.31 8.92
CA ASP A 14 8.60 -10.67 7.68
C ASP A 14 7.70 -10.97 6.47
N ALA A 15 6.37 -10.89 6.62
CA ALA A 15 5.46 -11.01 5.50
C ALA A 15 5.60 -9.81 4.55
N ILE A 16 5.86 -10.12 3.27
CA ILE A 16 5.93 -9.16 2.18
C ILE A 16 4.50 -8.80 1.76
N GLN A 17 4.10 -7.57 2.01
CA GLN A 17 2.84 -7.00 1.57
C GLN A 17 3.05 -6.22 0.28
N LYS A 18 2.07 -6.31 -0.61
CA LYS A 18 2.05 -5.61 -1.91
C LYS A 18 0.90 -4.61 -1.94
N PRO A 19 0.91 -3.63 -2.86
CA PRO A 19 -0.19 -2.68 -3.03
C PRO A 19 -1.51 -3.42 -3.14
N HIS A 20 -2.45 -3.08 -2.25
CA HIS A 20 -3.74 -3.73 -2.20
C HIS A 20 -4.55 -3.33 -3.44
N LYS A 21 -4.92 -4.33 -4.25
CA LYS A 21 -5.78 -4.14 -5.40
C LYS A 21 -7.22 -4.32 -4.94
N HIS A 22 -8.01 -3.25 -5.03
CA HIS A 22 -9.43 -3.26 -4.72
C HIS A 22 -10.22 -4.03 -5.78
N GLU A 23 -11.47 -4.38 -5.49
CA GLU A 23 -12.40 -5.07 -6.41
C GLU A 23 -12.51 -4.37 -7.78
N ASN A 24 -12.38 -3.05 -7.81
CA ASN A 24 -12.40 -2.23 -9.03
C ASN A 24 -11.11 -2.35 -9.88
N GLY A 25 -10.18 -3.22 -9.49
CA GLY A 25 -8.89 -3.41 -10.14
C GLY A 25 -7.88 -2.29 -9.92
N LYS A 26 -8.19 -1.31 -9.05
CA LYS A 26 -7.36 -0.15 -8.74
C LYS A 26 -6.69 -0.29 -7.37
N TYR A 27 -5.55 0.38 -7.19
CA TYR A 27 -4.85 0.53 -5.92
C TYR A 27 -5.44 1.67 -5.10
N VAL A 28 -5.20 1.68 -3.79
CA VAL A 28 -5.75 2.71 -2.90
C VAL A 28 -4.63 3.47 -2.20
N VAL A 29 -4.61 4.79 -2.38
CA VAL A 29 -3.80 5.71 -1.58
C VAL A 29 -4.71 6.62 -0.78
N SER A 30 -4.33 6.95 0.44
CA SER A 30 -5.10 7.85 1.30
C SER A 30 -4.19 8.59 2.28
N LYS A 31 -4.62 9.77 2.73
CA LYS A 31 -3.92 10.49 3.81
C LYS A 31 -4.27 9.92 5.18
N THR A 32 -5.52 9.50 5.34
CA THR A 32 -6.08 9.02 6.61
C THR A 32 -6.48 7.55 6.51
N ARG A 33 -6.85 6.96 7.64
CA ARG A 33 -7.40 5.59 7.70
C ARG A 33 -8.83 5.49 7.17
N PHE A 34 -9.51 6.61 6.94
CA PHE A 34 -10.93 6.64 6.60
C PHE A 34 -11.17 6.40 5.11
N GLU A 35 -12.24 5.67 4.81
CA GLU A 35 -12.60 5.28 3.44
C GLU A 35 -12.98 6.46 2.54
N LYS A 36 -13.59 7.50 3.12
CA LYS A 36 -13.92 8.74 2.41
C LYS A 36 -12.71 9.42 1.74
N ASP A 37 -11.50 9.15 2.24
CA ASP A 37 -10.26 9.74 1.74
C ASP A 37 -9.49 8.78 0.81
N TYR A 38 -10.12 7.67 0.38
CA TYR A 38 -9.51 6.74 -0.56
C TYR A 38 -9.47 7.37 -1.95
N LEU A 39 -8.26 7.38 -2.51
CA LEU A 39 -8.02 7.68 -3.91
C LEU A 39 -7.63 6.40 -4.61
N TYR A 40 -8.44 6.05 -5.62
CA TYR A 40 -8.20 4.89 -6.45
C TYR A 40 -7.23 5.24 -7.58
N VAL A 41 -6.15 4.48 -7.67
CA VAL A 41 -5.05 4.70 -8.63
C VAL A 41 -4.82 3.46 -9.47
N GLU A 42 -4.57 3.66 -10.76
CA GLU A 42 -4.51 2.56 -11.73
C GLU A 42 -3.08 2.01 -11.93
N SER A 43 -2.05 2.80 -11.60
CA SER A 43 -0.66 2.46 -11.87
C SER A 43 0.26 2.77 -10.69
N TYR A 44 1.39 2.06 -10.64
CA TYR A 44 2.44 2.25 -9.65
C TYR A 44 3.08 3.65 -9.74
N GLU A 45 3.17 4.21 -10.94
CA GLU A 45 3.68 5.57 -11.15
C GLU A 45 2.80 6.62 -10.48
N LYS A 46 1.46 6.52 -10.64
CA LYS A 46 0.55 7.42 -9.94
C LYS A 46 0.66 7.25 -8.42
N ILE A 47 0.82 6.01 -7.93
CA ILE A 47 1.06 5.75 -6.49
C ILE A 47 2.27 6.56 -6.02
N GLU A 48 3.41 6.47 -6.71
CA GLU A 48 4.63 7.21 -6.35
C GLU A 48 4.40 8.72 -6.31
N GLN A 49 3.68 9.28 -7.29
CA GLN A 49 3.33 10.70 -7.30
C GLN A 49 2.51 11.11 -6.06
N TYR A 50 1.56 10.28 -5.62
CA TYR A 50 0.79 10.55 -4.40
C TYR A 50 1.63 10.35 -3.14
N LEU A 51 2.49 9.34 -3.09
CA LEU A 51 3.43 9.12 -2.00
C LEU A 51 4.35 10.33 -1.79
N ASN A 52 4.84 10.93 -2.87
CA ASN A 52 5.65 12.16 -2.84
C ASN A 52 4.85 13.37 -2.33
N LYS A 53 3.52 13.39 -2.53
CA LYS A 53 2.60 14.40 -1.98
C LYS A 53 2.22 14.15 -0.52
N GLY A 54 2.83 13.16 0.14
CA GLY A 54 2.56 12.81 1.54
C GLY A 54 1.36 11.89 1.76
N TYR A 55 0.83 11.27 0.70
CA TYR A 55 -0.17 10.22 0.84
C TYR A 55 0.49 8.92 1.32
N LYS A 56 -0.34 8.00 1.83
CA LYS A 56 0.05 6.67 2.27
C LYS A 56 -0.61 5.64 1.36
N LEU A 57 -0.01 4.47 1.24
CA LEU A 57 -0.49 3.39 0.37
C LEU A 57 -1.14 2.30 1.20
N ARG A 58 -2.26 1.76 0.72
CA ARG A 58 -2.83 0.54 1.25
C ARG A 58 -2.11 -0.66 0.68
N VAL A 59 -1.57 -1.49 1.57
CA VAL A 59 -0.91 -2.75 1.23
C VAL A 59 -1.63 -3.90 1.91
N SER A 60 -1.60 -5.06 1.26
CA SER A 60 -2.12 -6.31 1.79
C SER A 60 -1.26 -7.46 1.29
N CYS A 61 -1.29 -8.57 2.00
CA CYS A 61 -0.74 -9.82 1.54
C CYS A 61 -1.87 -10.81 1.30
N THR A 62 -1.77 -11.60 0.23
CA THR A 62 -2.69 -12.70 -0.05
C THR A 62 -2.29 -13.96 0.71
N MET A 63 -1.02 -14.12 1.07
CA MET A 63 -0.49 -15.30 1.74
C MET A 63 0.68 -14.93 2.65
N PRO A 64 0.46 -14.71 3.96
CA PRO A 64 -0.81 -14.83 4.70
C PRO A 64 -1.83 -13.75 4.32
N LYS A 65 -3.14 -14.06 4.35
CA LYS A 65 -4.19 -13.07 4.09
C LYS A 65 -4.18 -12.01 5.19
N THR A 66 -3.74 -10.79 4.85
CA THR A 66 -3.74 -9.64 5.77
C THR A 66 -4.80 -8.62 5.40
N ALA A 67 -5.36 -7.95 6.41
CA ALA A 67 -6.23 -6.82 6.18
C ALA A 67 -5.45 -5.65 5.53
N PRO A 68 -6.09 -4.86 4.65
CA PRO A 68 -5.43 -3.72 3.99
C PRO A 68 -4.92 -2.71 5.02
N SER A 69 -3.61 -2.60 5.13
CA SER A 69 -2.93 -1.73 6.09
C SER A 69 -2.43 -0.46 5.41
N LEU A 70 -2.57 0.68 6.09
CA LEU A 70 -2.12 1.96 5.57
C LEU A 70 -0.65 2.20 5.92
N VAL A 71 0.23 2.14 4.93
CA VAL A 71 1.68 2.24 5.12
C VAL A 71 2.22 3.55 4.57
N SER A 72 3.09 4.17 5.35
CA SER A 72 3.75 5.42 4.96
C SER A 72 4.84 5.16 3.92
N PRO A 73 5.08 6.11 2.99
CA PRO A 73 6.12 5.97 1.96
C PRO A 73 7.50 5.64 2.53
N LYS A 74 7.85 6.21 3.69
CA LYS A 74 9.11 5.96 4.38
C LYS A 74 9.33 4.50 4.79
N SER A 75 8.27 3.72 4.87
CA SER A 75 8.33 2.29 5.23
C SER A 75 8.24 1.37 4.02
N LEU A 76 7.93 1.90 2.83
CA LEU A 76 7.83 1.12 1.60
C LEU A 76 9.21 0.95 0.97
N THR A 77 9.44 -0.22 0.41
CA THR A 77 10.56 -0.50 -0.48
C THR A 77 10.06 -0.34 -1.91
N ILE A 78 10.58 0.65 -2.62
CA ILE A 78 10.23 0.95 -4.01
C ILE A 78 11.45 0.67 -4.87
N THR A 79 11.34 -0.32 -5.75
CA THR A 79 12.40 -0.70 -6.70
C THR A 79 11.95 -0.28 -8.10
N LYS A 80 12.77 0.45 -8.84
CA LYS A 80 12.41 0.90 -10.20
C LYS A 80 12.60 -0.21 -11.23
#